data_AF-A0A151JZW5-F1
#
_entry.id   AF-A0A151JZW5-F1
#
_cell.length_a   1.000
_cell.length_b   1.000
_cell.length_c   1.000
_cell.angle_alpha   90.00
_cell.angle_beta   90.00
_cell.angle_gamma   90.00
#
_symmetry.space_group_name_H-M   'P 1'
#
loop_
_entity.id
_entity.type
_entity.pdbx_description
1 polymer ?
#
loop_
_entity_poly.entity_id
_entity_poly.type
_entity_poly.pdbx_seq_one_letter_code
_entity_poly.pdbx_strand_id
1 'polypeptide(L)' 'MLLNAGSIDYTQKYPIILPNKHHLMNLIKEVYHKNLHAKSQAMLAMIRIRFWPISGKQATRHVLRSCIVCFRAKPVS' A
#
# COMPACT_ATOMS: atom_id res chain seq x y z
N MET A 1 -7.22 -24.22 -15.33
CA MET A 1 -7.74 -23.48 -14.17
C MET A 1 -7.77 -21.99 -14.53
N LEU A 2 -8.82 -21.53 -15.22
CA LEU A 2 -8.98 -20.11 -15.56
C LEU A 2 -10.46 -19.78 -15.35
N LEU A 3 -10.79 -19.18 -14.21
CA LEU A 3 -12.10 -18.58 -14.01
C LEU A 3 -11.92 -17.17 -13.47
N ASN A 4 -12.66 -16.27 -14.11
CA ASN A 4 -13.13 -14.98 -13.61
C ASN A 4 -12.20 -13.78 -13.78
N ALA A 5 -12.05 -13.33 -15.04
CA ALA A 5 -11.96 -11.89 -15.32
C ALA A 5 -13.38 -11.27 -15.28
N GLY A 6 -14.12 -11.51 -14.19
CA GLY A 6 -15.37 -10.80 -13.92
C GLY A 6 -15.02 -9.34 -13.62
N SER A 7 -15.51 -8.42 -14.45
CA SER A 7 -15.49 -6.96 -14.30
C SER A 7 -14.45 -6.42 -13.30
N ILE A 8 -13.18 -6.33 -13.72
CA ILE A 8 -12.16 -5.59 -12.97
C ILE A 8 -12.61 -4.12 -12.91
N ASP A 9 -12.66 -3.55 -11.71
CA ASP A 9 -13.01 -2.15 -11.52
C ASP A 9 -12.12 -1.23 -12.38
N TYR A 10 -12.70 -0.17 -12.94
CA TYR A 10 -12.00 0.75 -13.83
C TYR A 10 -10.69 1.27 -13.21
N THR A 11 -10.68 1.54 -11.90
CA THR A 11 -9.51 2.05 -11.19
C THR A 11 -8.40 1.02 -11.01
N GLN A 12 -8.75 -0.27 -10.97
CA GLN A 12 -7.79 -1.36 -10.91
C GLN A 12 -7.26 -1.71 -12.30
N LYS A 13 -8.07 -1.49 -13.35
CA LYS A 13 -7.64 -1.63 -14.75
C LYS A 13 -6.73 -0.48 -15.19
N TYR A 14 -6.98 0.73 -14.69
CA TYR A 14 -6.25 1.95 -15.02
C TYR A 14 -5.81 2.71 -13.75
N PRO A 15 -4.79 2.20 -13.04
CA PRO A 15 -4.34 2.82 -11.80
C PRO A 15 -3.69 4.17 -12.06
N ILE A 16 -3.93 5.13 -11.15
CA ILE A 16 -3.37 6.48 -11.24
C ILE A 16 -1.88 6.44 -10.93
N ILE A 17 -1.04 6.93 -11.83
CA ILE A 17 0.40 7.03 -11.60
C ILE A 17 0.66 8.14 -10.58
N LEU A 18 1.25 7.78 -9.44
CA LEU A 18 1.69 8.77 -8.45
C LEU A 18 3.21 8.99 -8.52
N PRO A 19 3.67 10.23 -8.72
CA PRO A 19 5.05 10.57 -8.51
C PRO A 19 5.41 10.41 -7.03
N ASN A 20 6.62 9.93 -6.78
CA ASN A 20 7.11 9.74 -5.42
C ASN A 20 7.44 11.09 -4.78
N LYS A 21 7.03 11.29 -3.53
CA LYS A 21 7.82 11.92 -2.43
C LYS A 21 6.96 12.32 -1.24
N HIS A 22 5.89 13.10 -1.43
CA HIS A 22 5.15 13.65 -0.29
C HIS A 22 3.70 13.16 -0.21
N HIS A 23 2.92 13.38 -1.26
CA HIS A 23 1.51 12.99 -1.27
C HIS A 23 1.31 11.47 -1.16
N LEU A 24 2.13 10.70 -1.88
CA LEU A 24 2.12 9.24 -1.80
C LEU A 24 2.40 8.74 -0.37
N MET A 25 3.35 9.34 0.35
CA MET A 25 3.66 8.92 1.72
C MET A 25 2.48 9.17 2.67
N ASN A 26 1.79 10.29 2.52
CA ASN A 26 0.61 10.60 3.33
C ASN A 26 -0.53 9.62 3.06
N LEU A 27 -0.81 9.34 1.78
CA LEU A 27 -1.79 8.33 1.38
C LEU A 27 -1.47 6.94 1.96
N ILE A 28 -0.21 6.52 1.89
CA ILE A 28 0.24 5.23 2.45
C ILE A 28 0.05 5.20 3.96
N LYS A 29 0.36 6.30 4.68
CA LYS A 29 0.13 6.42 6.12
C LYS A 29 -1.35 6.30 6.46
N GLU A 30 -2.22 6.99 5.74
CA GLU A 30 -3.66 6.91 5.96
C GLU A 30 -4.20 5.50 5.75
N VAL A 31 -3.85 4.85 4.64
CA VAL A 31 -4.25 3.47 4.36
C VAL A 31 -3.69 2.53 5.44
N TYR A 32 -2.46 2.75 5.91
CA TYR A 32 -1.81 1.93 6.92
C TYR A 32 -2.51 2.01 8.28
N HIS A 33 -2.86 3.21 8.73
CA HIS A 33 -3.58 3.41 9.98
C HIS A 33 -5.04 2.92 9.88
N LYS A 34 -5.71 3.14 8.75
CA LYS A 34 -7.07 2.62 8.51
C LYS A 34 -7.13 1.08 8.49
N ASN A 35 -6.07 0.42 8.04
CA ASN A 35 -5.98 -1.04 7.96
C ASN A 35 -5.22 -1.66 9.15
N LEU A 36 -5.31 -1.03 10.33
CA LEU A 36 -4.81 -1.57 11.60
C LEU A 36 -3.37 -2.08 11.52
N HIS A 37 -2.50 -1.27 10.92
CA HIS A 37 -1.07 -1.58 10.81
C HIS A 37 -0.72 -2.82 9.96
N ALA A 38 -1.49 -3.07 8.90
CA ALA A 38 -1.26 -4.18 7.96
C ALA A 38 0.21 -4.30 7.49
N LYS A 39 0.65 -5.55 7.24
CA LYS A 39 2.00 -5.88 6.75
C LYS A 39 2.28 -5.21 5.39
N SER A 40 3.57 -5.02 5.09
CA SER A 40 4.02 -4.29 3.90
C SER A 40 3.46 -4.82 2.57
N GLN A 41 3.33 -6.14 2.45
CA GLN A 41 2.80 -6.78 1.24
C GLN A 41 1.31 -6.50 1.05
N ALA A 42 0.52 -6.59 2.13
CA ALA A 42 -0.90 -6.28 2.11
C ALA A 42 -1.12 -4.80 1.77
N MET A 43 -0.37 -3.91 2.40
CA MET A 43 -0.38 -2.48 2.09
C MET A 43 -0.08 -2.19 0.62
N LEU A 44 0.98 -2.80 0.09
CA LEU A 44 1.37 -2.62 -1.31
C LEU A 44 0.30 -3.14 -2.28
N ALA A 45 -0.36 -4.24 -1.95
CA ALA A 45 -1.49 -4.76 -2.73
C ALA A 45 -2.67 -3.79 -2.71
N MET A 46 -3.06 -3.29 -1.53
CA MET A 46 -4.15 -2.32 -1.37
C MET A 46 -3.90 -1.03 -2.15
N ILE A 47 -2.67 -0.50 -2.11
CA ILE A 47 -2.32 0.71 -2.86
C ILE A 47 -2.41 0.46 -4.36
N ARG A 48 -1.96 -0.71 -4.83
CA ARG A 48 -1.96 -1.08 -6.26
C ARG A 48 -3.34 -1.25 -6.88
N ILE A 49 -4.38 -1.44 -6.07
CA ILE A 49 -5.75 -1.49 -6.57
C ILE A 49 -6.17 -0.14 -7.18
N ARG A 50 -5.63 0.99 -6.69
CA ARG A 50 -6.04 2.33 -7.14
C ARG A 50 -4.91 3.17 -7.73
N PHE A 51 -3.68 2.87 -7.34
CA PHE A 51 -2.52 3.71 -7.62
C PHE A 51 -1.35 2.88 -8.13
N TRP A 52 -0.60 3.45 -9.07
CA TRP A 52 0.67 2.90 -9.53
C TRP A 52 1.83 3.76 -8.99
N PRO A 53 2.21 3.58 -7.72
CA PRO A 53 3.26 4.40 -7.11
C PRO A 53 4.64 4.02 -7.66
N ILE A 54 5.35 5.02 -8.19
CA ILE A 54 6.76 4.87 -8.55
C ILE A 54 7.56 4.65 -7.26
N SER A 55 8.17 3.48 -7.12
CA SER A 55 8.84 3.01 -5.88
C SER A 55 7.92 2.76 -4.66
N GLY A 56 6.64 2.40 -4.88
CA GLY A 56 5.67 2.15 -3.80
C GLY A 56 6.15 1.18 -2.70
N LYS A 57 6.89 0.12 -3.06
CA LYS A 57 7.47 -0.83 -2.09
C LYS A 57 8.41 -0.14 -1.08
N GLN A 58 9.20 0.83 -1.54
CA GLN A 58 10.10 1.58 -0.67
C GLN A 58 9.32 2.54 0.24
N ALA A 59 8.34 3.25 -0.32
CA ALA A 59 7.47 4.15 0.43
C ALA A 59 6.66 3.41 1.52
N THR A 60 6.06 2.26 1.18
CA THR A 60 5.35 1.42 2.16
C THR A 60 6.26 0.95 3.28
N ARG A 61 7.47 0.45 2.97
CA ARG A 61 8.42 0.06 4.02
C ARG A 61 8.85 1.22 4.91
N HIS A 62 9.03 2.40 4.33
CA HIS A 62 9.39 3.59 5.11
C HIS A 62 8.29 3.96 6.11
N VAL A 63 7.02 3.97 5.68
CA VAL A 63 5.87 4.22 6.58
C VAL A 63 5.76 3.17 7.68
N LEU A 64 5.94 1.89 7.36
CA LEU A 64 5.87 0.83 8.35
C LEU A 64 7.00 0.93 9.39
N ARG A 65 8.21 1.29 8.96
CA ARG A 65 9.36 1.46 9.87
C ARG A 65 9.24 2.70 10.77
N SER A 66 8.52 3.73 10.34
CA SER A 66 8.28 4.92 11.18
C SER A 66 7.13 4.74 12.16
N CYS A 67 6.41 3.62 12.12
CA CYS A 67 5.34 3.31 13.06
C CYS A 67 5.90 2.88 14.42
N ILE A 68 5.80 3.75 15.42
CA ILE A 68 6.27 3.46 16.79
C ILE A 68 5.52 2.28 17.44
N VAL A 69 4.23 2.11 17.13
CA VAL A 69 3.40 1.02 17.65
C VAL A 69 3.95 -0.33 17.18
N CYS A 70 4.18 -0.48 15.87
CA CYS A 70 4.75 -1.69 15.31
C CYS A 70 6.20 -1.90 15.71
N PHE A 71 6.98 -0.82 15.81
CA PHE A 71 8.35 -0.92 16.30
C PHE A 71 8.39 -1.49 17.73
N ARG A 72 7.53 -1.01 18.64
CA ARG A 72 7.43 -1.52 20.01
C ARG A 72 6.89 -2.94 20.08
N ALA A 73 5.95 -3.29 19.21
CA ALA A 73 5.37 -4.63 19.16
C ALA A 73 6.36 -5.72 18.69
N LYS A 74 7.53 -5.34 18.13
CA LYS A 74 8.54 -6.26 17.58
C LYS A 74 7.95 -7.43 16.77
N PRO A 75 7.06 -7.19 15.78
CA PRO A 75 6.51 -8.27 14.99
C PRO A 75 7.63 -8.93 14.20
N VAL A 76 7.95 -10.18 14.54
CA VAL A 76 8.82 -11.04 13.73
C VAL A 76 8.16 -11.25 12.37
N SER A 77 8.87 -10.85 11.32
CA SER A 77 8.41 -10.90 9.93
C SER A 77 8.61 -12.27 9.32
#